data_AF-A0A2V7XQV6-F1
#
_entry.id   AF-A0A2V7XQV6-F1
#
_cell.length_a   1.000
_cell.length_b   1.000
_cell.length_c   1.000
_cell.angle_alpha   90.00
_cell.angle_beta   90.00
_cell.angle_gamma   90.00
#
_symmetry.space_group_name_H-M   'P 1'
#
loop_
_entity.id
_entity.type
_entity.pdbx_description
1 polymer ?
#
loop_
_entity_poly.entity_id
_entity_poly.type
_entity_poly.pdbx_seq_one_letter_code
_entity_poly.pdbx_strand_id
1 'polypeptide(L)'
;MTSFDFLLDTYETERLKTLSTWATFADSDMEFRPAPRIRTPHEHMVHQCVSEDAWMKNMLGIDIGKPALPPNETRRDFISHYATLSGERLTRLREKPEEWWREATKFFEVDRPRSWIMLRRLTHSAHHRAQLVVYLRLLGHRVYSTYGPSADTGGLPVNKAPTIYRRYEDESGPDLPGLTGNATERPNGFAMRSLQRMPIRVREVGATISAWQMIVDTERGTGTITLVDVGGKALYRGDGSYFGWPQEKLAAEYQRLNKPPDEPPFELAQLG
;
A
#
# COMPACT_ATOMS: atom_id res chain seq x y z
N MET A 1 -18.87 -10.86 19.76
CA MET A 1 -17.64 -10.64 18.98
C MET A 1 -16.59 -11.60 19.49
N THR A 2 -16.10 -12.52 18.65
CA THR A 2 -15.01 -13.44 19.02
C THR A 2 -13.65 -12.76 18.85
N SER A 3 -12.58 -13.37 19.38
CA SER A 3 -11.21 -12.86 19.21
C SER A 3 -10.74 -12.81 17.74
N PHE A 4 -11.43 -13.48 16.82
CA PHE A 4 -11.02 -13.65 15.41
C PHE A 4 -11.96 -13.03 14.39
N ASP A 5 -13.02 -12.33 14.81
CA ASP A 5 -13.98 -11.69 13.90
C ASP A 5 -13.28 -10.74 12.91
N PHE A 6 -12.20 -10.09 13.34
CA PHE A 6 -11.39 -9.23 12.46
C PHE A 6 -10.85 -9.94 11.22
N LEU A 7 -10.55 -11.25 11.30
CA LEU A 7 -10.11 -12.04 10.13
C LEU A 7 -11.26 -12.28 9.16
N LEU A 8 -12.47 -12.45 9.67
CA LEU A 8 -13.69 -12.64 8.87
C LEU A 8 -14.09 -11.35 8.18
N ASP A 9 -14.11 -10.24 8.92
CA ASP A 9 -14.38 -8.89 8.38
C ASP A 9 -13.32 -8.50 7.34
N THR A 10 -12.06 -8.84 7.61
CA THR A 10 -10.98 -8.65 6.63
C THR A 10 -11.21 -9.51 5.39
N TYR A 11 -11.53 -10.80 5.54
CA TYR A 11 -11.79 -11.67 4.39
C TYR A 11 -12.97 -11.21 3.54
N GLU A 12 -14.05 -10.77 4.19
CA GLU A 12 -15.24 -10.21 3.53
C GLU A 12 -14.90 -9.01 2.66
N THR A 13 -14.04 -8.10 3.14
CA THR A 13 -13.65 -6.93 2.35
C THR A 13 -12.55 -7.25 1.33
N GLU A 14 -11.61 -8.15 1.64
CA GLU A 14 -10.50 -8.52 0.77
C GLU A 14 -10.95 -9.28 -0.48
N ARG A 15 -11.96 -10.16 -0.37
CA ARG A 15 -12.55 -10.83 -1.56
C ARG A 15 -13.18 -9.80 -2.51
N LEU A 16 -13.86 -8.79 -1.97
CA LEU A 16 -14.53 -7.75 -2.77
C LEU A 16 -13.52 -6.86 -3.49
N LYS A 17 -12.38 -6.55 -2.85
CA LYS A 17 -11.28 -5.81 -3.50
C LYS A 17 -10.66 -6.59 -4.65
N THR A 18 -10.52 -7.92 -4.50
CA THR A 18 -10.05 -8.79 -5.58
C THR A 18 -11.04 -8.77 -6.75
N LEU A 19 -12.33 -8.97 -6.49
CA LEU A 19 -13.39 -8.90 -7.51
C LEU A 19 -13.44 -7.53 -8.19
N SER A 20 -13.36 -6.44 -7.42
CA SER A 20 -13.27 -5.06 -7.92
C SER A 20 -12.10 -4.87 -8.87
N THR A 21 -10.94 -5.47 -8.57
CA THR A 21 -9.75 -5.37 -9.44
C THR A 21 -9.97 -6.14 -10.73
N TRP A 22 -10.52 -7.36 -10.65
CA TRP A 22 -10.81 -8.20 -11.82
C TRP A 22 -11.84 -7.57 -12.75
N ALA A 23 -12.88 -6.95 -12.19
CA ALA A 23 -13.92 -6.24 -12.93
C ALA A 23 -13.40 -5.00 -13.68
N THR A 24 -12.19 -4.52 -13.37
CA THR A 24 -11.59 -3.37 -14.06
C THR A 24 -10.88 -3.77 -15.37
N PHE A 25 -10.50 -5.04 -15.55
CA PHE A 25 -9.94 -5.52 -16.80
C PHE A 25 -11.02 -5.64 -17.89
N ALA A 26 -10.64 -5.36 -19.13
CA ALA A 26 -11.40 -5.74 -20.32
C ALA A 26 -11.10 -7.19 -20.71
N ASP A 27 -11.99 -7.81 -21.49
CA ASP A 27 -11.78 -9.19 -21.96
C ASP A 27 -10.50 -9.33 -22.81
N SER A 28 -10.15 -8.28 -23.57
CA SER A 28 -8.92 -8.22 -24.37
C SER A 28 -7.63 -8.18 -23.56
N ASP A 29 -7.71 -7.87 -22.26
CA ASP A 29 -6.53 -7.72 -21.40
C ASP A 29 -6.08 -9.04 -20.78
N MET A 30 -6.91 -10.09 -20.85
CA MET A 30 -6.71 -11.34 -20.12
C MET A 30 -5.33 -11.98 -20.36
N GLU A 31 -4.78 -11.80 -21.56
CA GLU A 31 -3.48 -12.34 -21.98
C GLU A 31 -2.34 -11.32 -21.98
N PHE A 32 -2.56 -10.11 -21.44
CA PHE A 32 -1.52 -9.10 -21.33
C PHE A 32 -0.36 -9.59 -20.46
N ARG A 33 0.86 -9.59 -21.01
CA ARG A 33 2.08 -10.05 -20.33
C ARG A 33 3.18 -8.98 -20.40
N PRO A 34 3.37 -8.17 -19.34
CA PRO A 34 4.33 -7.06 -19.38
C PRO A 34 5.80 -7.51 -19.36
N ALA A 35 6.09 -8.74 -18.97
CA ALA A 35 7.44 -9.32 -19.01
C ALA A 35 7.41 -10.85 -19.20
N PRO A 36 8.42 -11.50 -19.80
CA PRO A 36 8.37 -12.93 -20.08
C PRO A 36 8.15 -13.86 -18.88
N ARG A 37 8.55 -13.43 -17.67
CA ARG A 37 8.52 -14.25 -16.43
C ARG A 37 7.47 -13.82 -15.42
N ILE A 38 6.40 -13.16 -15.87
CA ILE A 38 5.31 -12.72 -15.02
C ILE A 38 3.99 -13.30 -15.52
N ARG A 39 3.05 -13.55 -14.61
CA ARG A 39 1.74 -14.12 -14.96
C ARG A 39 0.87 -13.13 -15.73
N THR A 40 0.02 -13.59 -16.64
CA THR A 40 -1.06 -12.77 -17.24
C THR A 40 -2.19 -12.54 -16.23
N PRO A 41 -3.13 -11.59 -16.48
CA PRO A 41 -4.36 -11.49 -15.69
C PRO A 41 -5.11 -12.82 -15.57
N HIS A 42 -5.23 -13.55 -16.67
CA HIS A 42 -5.82 -14.88 -16.68
C HIS A 42 -5.09 -15.85 -15.73
N GLU A 43 -3.77 -15.99 -15.87
CA GLU A 43 -2.96 -16.87 -15.00
C GLU A 43 -3.04 -16.45 -13.52
N HIS A 44 -3.21 -15.16 -13.23
CA HIS A 44 -3.46 -14.66 -11.88
C HIS A 44 -4.84 -15.06 -11.33
N MET A 45 -5.90 -15.03 -12.14
CA MET A 45 -7.23 -15.48 -11.75
C MET A 45 -7.24 -16.99 -11.48
N VAL A 46 -6.62 -17.78 -12.36
CA VAL A 46 -6.41 -19.22 -12.16
C VAL A 46 -5.66 -19.48 -10.84
N HIS A 47 -4.53 -18.80 -10.64
CA HIS A 47 -3.73 -18.93 -9.42
C HIS A 47 -4.54 -18.59 -8.17
N GLN A 48 -5.30 -17.49 -8.17
CA GLN A 48 -6.11 -17.11 -7.02
C GLN A 48 -7.16 -18.17 -6.69
N CYS A 49 -7.92 -18.61 -7.69
CA CYS A 49 -8.97 -19.62 -7.53
C CYS A 49 -8.42 -20.96 -7.02
N VAL A 50 -7.40 -21.51 -7.69
CA VAL A 50 -6.80 -22.80 -7.33
C VAL A 50 -6.08 -22.74 -5.99
N SER A 51 -5.27 -21.71 -5.77
CA SER A 51 -4.49 -21.57 -4.53
C SER A 51 -5.39 -21.36 -3.32
N GLU A 52 -6.42 -20.52 -3.42
CA GLU A 52 -7.34 -20.29 -2.31
C GLU A 52 -8.16 -21.54 -2.00
N ASP A 53 -8.65 -22.23 -3.02
CA ASP A 53 -9.39 -23.48 -2.86
C ASP A 53 -8.55 -24.55 -2.15
N ALA A 54 -7.32 -24.75 -2.60
CA ALA A 54 -6.40 -25.73 -1.99
C ALA A 54 -6.09 -25.39 -0.52
N TRP A 55 -5.89 -24.12 -0.18
CA TRP A 55 -5.64 -23.70 1.21
C TRP A 55 -6.88 -23.91 2.08
N MET A 56 -8.06 -23.52 1.57
CA MET A 56 -9.32 -23.67 2.28
C MET A 56 -9.62 -25.14 2.56
N LYS A 57 -9.49 -26.01 1.55
CA LYS A 57 -9.73 -27.46 1.70
C LYS A 57 -8.68 -28.12 2.60
N ASN A 58 -7.40 -28.01 2.23
CA ASN A 58 -6.36 -28.89 2.79
C ASN A 58 -5.80 -28.38 4.11
N MET A 59 -5.81 -27.07 4.35
CA MET A 59 -5.25 -26.48 5.57
C MET A 59 -6.35 -26.12 6.56
N LEU A 60 -7.44 -25.53 6.06
CA LEU A 60 -8.53 -25.06 6.91
C LEU A 60 -9.68 -26.08 7.02
N GLY A 61 -9.80 -27.08 6.15
CA GLY A 61 -10.93 -28.02 6.20
C GLY A 61 -12.26 -27.39 5.79
N ILE A 62 -12.22 -26.35 4.95
CA ILE A 62 -13.38 -25.67 4.36
C ILE A 62 -13.51 -26.10 2.90
N ASP A 63 -14.30 -27.15 2.65
CA ASP A 63 -14.49 -27.72 1.30
C ASP A 63 -15.88 -27.43 0.73
N ILE A 64 -15.97 -26.52 -0.24
CA ILE A 64 -17.23 -26.13 -0.88
C ILE A 64 -17.85 -27.23 -1.75
N GLY A 65 -17.11 -28.28 -2.13
CA GLY A 65 -17.61 -29.36 -2.99
C GLY A 65 -17.81 -28.95 -4.45
N LYS A 66 -17.27 -27.81 -4.86
CA LYS A 66 -17.29 -27.30 -6.25
C LYS A 66 -15.86 -27.25 -6.83
N PRO A 67 -15.70 -27.33 -8.15
CA PRO A 67 -14.40 -27.13 -8.80
C PRO A 67 -13.80 -25.75 -8.48
N ALA A 68 -12.47 -25.69 -8.37
CA ALA A 68 -11.79 -24.43 -8.06
C ALA A 68 -11.93 -23.39 -9.19
N LEU A 69 -11.98 -23.85 -10.44
CA LEU A 69 -12.05 -23.03 -11.65
C LEU A 69 -13.47 -23.04 -12.24
N PRO A 70 -13.89 -21.96 -12.92
CA PRO A 70 -15.11 -21.97 -13.71
C PRO A 70 -14.98 -22.96 -14.89
N PRO A 71 -16.10 -23.44 -15.46
CA PRO A 71 -16.07 -24.35 -16.61
C PRO A 71 -15.53 -23.69 -17.89
N ASN A 72 -15.71 -22.39 -18.04
CA ASN A 72 -15.08 -21.58 -19.09
C ASN A 72 -14.23 -20.51 -18.42
N GLU A 73 -12.99 -20.35 -18.88
CA GLU A 73 -12.03 -19.41 -18.28
C GLU A 73 -12.16 -17.99 -18.87
N THR A 74 -13.40 -17.50 -18.99
CA THR A 74 -13.66 -16.11 -19.36
C THR A 74 -13.54 -15.20 -18.14
N ARG A 75 -13.21 -13.91 -18.35
CA ARG A 75 -13.14 -12.91 -17.27
C ARG A 75 -14.42 -12.89 -16.42
N ARG A 76 -15.60 -12.87 -17.08
CA ARG A 76 -16.91 -12.86 -16.40
C ARG A 76 -17.11 -14.12 -15.56
N ASP A 77 -16.76 -15.28 -16.11
CA ASP A 77 -16.96 -16.55 -15.43
C ASP A 77 -16.03 -16.69 -14.22
N PHE A 78 -14.79 -16.20 -14.31
CA PHE A 78 -13.90 -16.09 -13.13
C PHE A 78 -14.49 -15.21 -12.04
N ILE A 79 -15.00 -14.02 -12.38
CA ILE A 79 -15.61 -13.09 -11.41
C ILE A 79 -16.81 -13.74 -10.73
N SER A 80 -17.77 -14.26 -11.50
CA SER A 80 -18.98 -14.87 -10.96
C SER A 80 -18.66 -16.08 -10.08
N HIS A 81 -17.82 -16.99 -10.58
CA HIS A 81 -17.45 -18.21 -9.86
C HIS A 81 -16.70 -17.90 -8.56
N TYR A 82 -15.71 -16.99 -8.60
CA TYR A 82 -14.96 -16.61 -7.41
C TYR A 82 -15.85 -15.87 -6.39
N ALA A 83 -16.76 -15.00 -6.83
CA ALA A 83 -17.70 -14.32 -5.94
C ALA A 83 -18.58 -15.32 -5.18
N THR A 84 -19.15 -16.31 -5.88
CA THR A 84 -19.95 -17.37 -5.25
C THR A 84 -19.12 -18.19 -4.27
N LEU A 85 -17.98 -18.73 -4.68
CA LEU A 85 -17.20 -19.64 -3.83
C LEU A 85 -16.59 -18.92 -2.62
N SER A 86 -16.04 -17.71 -2.79
CA SER A 86 -15.52 -16.91 -1.67
C SER A 86 -16.64 -16.44 -0.73
N GLY A 87 -17.85 -16.22 -1.27
CA GLY A 87 -19.12 -16.08 -0.56
C GLY A 87 -19.39 -17.23 0.41
N GLU A 88 -19.53 -18.42 -0.15
CA GLU A 88 -19.84 -19.65 0.60
C GLU A 88 -18.75 -20.00 1.62
N ARG A 89 -17.47 -19.78 1.27
CA ARG A 89 -16.34 -19.96 2.21
C ARG A 89 -16.49 -19.06 3.42
N LEU A 90 -16.84 -17.78 3.24
CA LEU A 90 -17.04 -16.85 4.37
C LEU A 90 -18.17 -17.33 5.28
N THR A 91 -19.31 -17.77 4.72
CA THR A 91 -20.43 -18.30 5.50
C THR A 91 -19.97 -19.45 6.39
N ARG A 92 -19.24 -20.43 5.84
CA ARG A 92 -18.73 -21.57 6.62
C ARG A 92 -17.65 -21.21 7.63
N LEU A 93 -16.84 -20.19 7.35
CA LEU A 93 -15.85 -19.67 8.30
C LEU A 93 -16.53 -18.97 9.49
N ARG A 94 -17.65 -18.27 9.26
CA ARG A 94 -18.45 -17.64 10.33
C ARG A 94 -19.10 -18.65 11.29
N GLU A 95 -19.32 -19.89 10.84
CA GLU A 95 -19.85 -20.97 11.68
C GLU A 95 -18.80 -21.62 12.59
N LYS A 96 -17.51 -21.30 12.42
CA LYS A 96 -16.45 -21.95 13.19
C LYS A 96 -16.34 -21.36 14.61
N PRO A 97 -16.26 -22.22 15.65
CA PRO A 97 -16.09 -21.76 17.02
C PRO A 97 -14.69 -21.19 17.23
N GLU A 98 -14.50 -20.41 18.30
CA GLU A 98 -13.22 -19.73 18.57
C GLU A 98 -12.05 -20.72 18.73
N GLU A 99 -12.30 -21.88 19.33
CA GLU A 99 -11.31 -22.94 19.55
C GLU A 99 -10.72 -23.44 18.24
N TRP A 100 -11.55 -23.57 17.19
CA TRP A 100 -11.13 -24.03 15.87
C TRP A 100 -10.06 -23.12 15.24
N TRP A 101 -10.12 -21.82 15.52
CA TRP A 101 -9.14 -20.83 15.04
C TRP A 101 -7.78 -20.94 15.73
N ARG A 102 -7.77 -21.46 16.97
CA ARG A 102 -6.58 -21.65 17.81
C ARG A 102 -5.90 -22.99 17.54
N GLU A 103 -6.68 -24.00 17.12
CA GLU A 103 -6.18 -25.31 16.76
C GLU A 103 -5.08 -25.25 15.68
N ALA A 104 -4.04 -26.05 15.91
CA ALA A 104 -2.96 -26.24 14.95
C ALA A 104 -3.39 -27.18 13.82
N THR A 105 -2.94 -26.86 12.62
CA THR A 105 -3.08 -27.69 11.42
C THR A 105 -1.80 -27.60 10.58
N LYS A 106 -1.68 -28.45 9.57
CA LYS A 106 -0.52 -28.44 8.67
C LYS A 106 -0.60 -27.25 7.71
N PHE A 107 0.38 -26.36 7.84
CA PHE A 107 0.76 -25.39 6.83
C PHE A 107 1.98 -25.95 6.10
N PHE A 108 1.72 -26.73 5.05
CA PHE A 108 2.75 -27.56 4.41
C PHE A 108 3.43 -28.48 5.46
N GLU A 109 4.74 -28.38 5.65
CA GLU A 109 5.51 -29.23 6.56
C GLU A 109 5.46 -28.76 8.02
N VAL A 110 4.93 -27.56 8.30
CA VAL A 110 4.94 -26.97 9.65
C VAL A 110 3.54 -26.87 10.25
N ASP A 111 3.43 -27.08 11.56
CA ASP A 111 2.18 -26.86 12.28
C ASP A 111 1.99 -25.39 12.60
N ARG A 112 0.82 -24.86 12.28
CA ARG A 112 0.43 -23.46 12.55
C ARG A 112 -1.05 -23.38 12.96
N PRO A 113 -1.42 -22.43 13.84
CA PRO A 113 -2.81 -22.15 14.14
C PRO A 113 -3.58 -21.76 12.88
N ARG A 114 -4.86 -22.17 12.75
CA ARG A 114 -5.70 -21.81 11.60
C ARG A 114 -5.84 -20.30 11.39
N SER A 115 -5.92 -19.53 12.48
CA SER A 115 -5.90 -18.05 12.45
C SER A 115 -4.67 -17.49 11.76
N TRP A 116 -3.48 -18.06 12.03
CA TRP A 116 -2.24 -17.66 11.38
C TRP A 116 -2.25 -17.98 9.88
N ILE A 117 -2.75 -19.17 9.51
CA ILE A 117 -2.86 -19.58 8.10
C ILE A 117 -3.83 -18.67 7.35
N MET A 118 -4.95 -18.30 7.97
CA MET A 118 -5.92 -17.38 7.39
C MET A 118 -5.30 -16.00 7.13
N LEU A 119 -4.52 -15.45 8.08
CA LEU A 119 -3.77 -14.21 7.86
C LEU A 119 -2.79 -14.33 6.67
N ARG A 120 -2.09 -15.47 6.55
CA ARG A 120 -1.21 -15.73 5.40
C ARG A 120 -1.98 -15.81 4.08
N ARG A 121 -3.18 -16.39 4.09
CA ARG A 121 -4.05 -16.46 2.92
C ARG A 121 -4.48 -15.07 2.46
N LEU A 122 -4.88 -14.21 3.41
CA LEU A 122 -5.26 -12.82 3.15
C LEU A 122 -4.11 -12.02 2.51
N THR A 123 -2.92 -12.10 3.12
CA THR A 123 -1.72 -11.40 2.63
C THR A 123 -1.23 -11.91 1.27
N HIS A 124 -1.36 -13.22 1.01
CA HIS A 124 -1.05 -13.80 -0.31
C HIS A 124 -2.01 -13.32 -1.40
N SER A 125 -3.32 -13.23 -1.11
CA SER A 125 -4.31 -12.66 -2.04
C SER A 125 -4.03 -11.18 -2.32
N ALA A 126 -3.74 -10.39 -1.26
CA ALA A 126 -3.41 -8.97 -1.40
C ALA A 126 -2.13 -8.74 -2.25
N HIS A 127 -1.11 -9.59 -2.06
CA HIS A 127 0.13 -9.55 -2.85
C HIS A 127 -0.13 -9.70 -4.35
N HIS A 128 -0.91 -10.70 -4.77
CA HIS A 128 -1.21 -10.92 -6.19
C HIS A 128 -2.18 -9.89 -6.76
N ARG A 129 -3.14 -9.41 -5.96
CA ARG A 129 -4.00 -8.29 -6.38
C ARG A 129 -3.18 -7.04 -6.66
N ALA A 130 -2.17 -6.73 -5.84
CA ALA A 130 -1.31 -5.57 -6.05
C ALA A 130 -0.52 -5.66 -7.37
N GLN A 131 -0.11 -6.87 -7.79
CA GLN A 131 0.52 -7.07 -9.10
C GLN A 131 -0.44 -6.73 -10.24
N LEU A 132 -1.70 -7.17 -10.16
CA LEU A 132 -2.73 -6.84 -11.15
C LEU A 132 -3.05 -5.34 -11.21
N VAL A 133 -3.01 -4.63 -10.08
CA VAL A 133 -3.19 -3.17 -10.06
C VAL A 133 -2.13 -2.46 -10.90
N VAL A 134 -0.88 -2.95 -10.91
CA VAL A 134 0.17 -2.42 -11.79
C VAL A 134 -0.17 -2.66 -13.25
N TYR A 135 -0.78 -3.79 -13.59
CA TYR A 135 -1.12 -4.09 -14.99
C TYR A 135 -2.21 -3.17 -15.51
N LEU A 136 -3.23 -2.90 -14.69
CA LEU A 136 -4.26 -1.92 -15.01
C LEU A 136 -3.63 -0.56 -15.35
N ARG A 137 -2.61 -0.13 -14.59
CA ARG A 137 -1.86 1.09 -14.89
C ARG A 137 -1.11 1.02 -16.22
N LEU A 138 -0.44 -0.09 -16.50
CA LEU A 138 0.32 -0.27 -17.75
C LEU A 138 -0.59 -0.34 -18.99
N LEU A 139 -1.80 -0.86 -18.84
CA LEU A 139 -2.84 -0.90 -19.87
C LEU A 139 -3.57 0.44 -20.04
N GLY A 140 -3.26 1.45 -19.23
CA GLY A 140 -3.91 2.76 -19.28
C GLY A 140 -5.32 2.81 -18.66
N HIS A 141 -5.71 1.77 -17.92
CA HIS A 141 -6.99 1.75 -17.21
C HIS A 141 -6.99 2.69 -16.01
N ARG A 142 -8.16 3.26 -15.74
CA ARG A 142 -8.43 3.98 -14.49
C ARG A 142 -8.56 2.96 -13.35
N VAL A 143 -7.88 3.22 -12.23
CA VAL A 143 -7.83 2.27 -11.11
C VAL A 143 -8.71 2.75 -9.98
N TYR A 144 -9.67 1.93 -9.57
CA TYR A 144 -10.52 2.17 -8.40
C TYR A 144 -9.74 2.05 -7.07
N SER A 145 -10.35 2.48 -5.97
CA SER A 145 -9.76 2.32 -4.65
C SER A 145 -9.63 0.83 -4.27
N THR A 146 -8.56 0.49 -3.55
CA THR A 146 -8.37 -0.86 -2.97
C THR A 146 -8.33 -0.83 -1.44
N TYR A 147 -7.67 0.16 -0.85
CA TYR A 147 -7.68 0.40 0.60
C TYR A 147 -8.05 1.84 0.89
N GLY A 148 -7.34 2.75 0.23
CA GLY A 148 -7.67 4.17 0.16
C GLY A 148 -7.78 4.64 -1.28
N PRO A 149 -7.90 5.96 -1.45
CA PRO A 149 -7.99 6.58 -2.75
C PRO A 149 -6.80 6.24 -3.67
N SER A 150 -7.06 6.20 -4.97
CA SER A 150 -6.05 6.11 -6.01
C SER A 150 -5.89 7.47 -6.70
N ALA A 151 -4.91 7.62 -7.59
CA ALA A 151 -4.81 8.79 -8.46
C ALA A 151 -6.10 9.09 -9.24
N ASP A 152 -6.89 8.07 -9.59
CA ASP A 152 -8.15 8.24 -10.34
C ASP A 152 -9.36 8.54 -9.44
N THR A 153 -9.27 8.25 -8.13
CA THR A 153 -10.36 8.50 -7.18
C THR A 153 -10.15 9.77 -6.36
N GLY A 154 -9.37 10.73 -6.85
CA GLY A 154 -9.06 12.00 -6.17
C GLY A 154 -7.66 12.08 -5.55
N GLY A 155 -6.80 11.09 -5.79
CA GLY A 155 -5.38 11.15 -5.41
C GLY A 155 -5.13 10.91 -3.92
N LEU A 156 -4.66 11.95 -3.22
CA LEU A 156 -4.17 11.81 -1.85
C LEU A 156 -5.30 11.99 -0.81
N PRO A 157 -5.24 11.29 0.35
CA PRO A 157 -6.20 11.48 1.43
C PRO A 157 -6.30 12.94 1.93
N VAL A 158 -5.23 13.72 1.84
CA VAL A 158 -5.22 15.16 2.22
C VAL A 158 -6.20 15.99 1.38
N ASN A 159 -6.49 15.56 0.16
CA ASN A 159 -7.48 16.19 -0.71
C ASN A 159 -8.92 15.77 -0.36
N LYS A 160 -9.12 15.04 0.75
CA LYS A 160 -10.40 14.40 1.12
C LYS A 160 -10.97 13.55 -0.01
N ALA A 161 -10.07 12.89 -0.75
CA ALA A 161 -10.41 12.05 -1.88
C ALA A 161 -11.31 10.88 -1.41
N PRO A 162 -12.41 10.58 -2.13
CA PRO A 162 -13.29 9.48 -1.75
C PRO A 162 -12.63 8.11 -2.00
N THR A 163 -12.98 7.14 -1.16
CA THR A 163 -12.72 5.73 -1.42
C THR A 163 -13.86 5.17 -2.27
N ILE A 164 -13.59 4.91 -3.55
CA ILE A 164 -14.57 4.44 -4.53
C ILE A 164 -14.16 3.05 -5.01
N TYR A 165 -14.96 2.04 -4.68
CA TYR A 165 -14.77 0.67 -5.14
C TYR A 165 -15.51 0.41 -6.44
N ARG A 166 -14.95 -0.46 -7.29
CA ARG A 166 -15.67 -0.98 -8.45
C ARG A 166 -16.58 -2.11 -8.01
N ARG A 167 -17.89 -1.98 -8.27
CA ARG A 167 -18.80 -3.13 -8.17
C ARG A 167 -18.47 -4.13 -9.27
N TYR A 168 -18.42 -5.40 -8.90
CA TYR A 168 -18.07 -6.48 -9.82
C TYR A 168 -19.29 -7.03 -10.56
N GLU A 169 -20.49 -6.72 -10.08
CA GLU A 169 -21.76 -7.07 -10.69
C GLU A 169 -22.07 -6.20 -11.93
N ASP A 170 -21.52 -4.99 -12.00
CA ASP A 170 -21.81 -4.01 -13.04
C ASP A 170 -20.71 -4.00 -14.12
N GLU A 171 -21.08 -4.07 -15.41
CA GLU A 171 -20.14 -3.90 -16.55
C GLU A 171 -19.57 -2.49 -16.65
N SER A 172 -20.29 -1.50 -16.13
CA SER A 172 -19.83 -0.12 -15.97
C SER A 172 -19.84 0.26 -14.49
N GLY A 173 -18.75 0.85 -14.02
CA GLY A 173 -18.58 1.22 -12.62
C GLY A 173 -18.95 2.67 -12.40
N PRO A 174 -18.95 3.15 -11.15
CA PRO A 174 -19.14 4.57 -10.90
C PRO A 174 -18.06 5.37 -11.61
N ASP A 175 -18.43 6.55 -12.08
CA ASP A 175 -17.49 7.51 -12.61
C ASP A 175 -16.46 7.85 -11.55
N LEU A 176 -15.20 7.85 -11.97
CA LEU A 176 -14.11 8.23 -11.12
C LEU A 176 -13.88 9.74 -11.27
N PRO A 177 -13.73 10.49 -10.17
CA PRO A 177 -13.55 11.95 -10.20
C PRO A 177 -12.26 12.37 -10.91
N GLY A 178 -11.35 11.42 -11.13
CA GLY A 178 -10.06 11.68 -11.74
C GLY A 178 -9.10 12.27 -10.74
N LEU A 179 -7.99 12.73 -11.27
CA LEU A 179 -6.96 13.33 -10.45
C LEU A 179 -7.38 14.74 -10.04
N THR A 180 -7.41 15.02 -8.74
CA THR A 180 -7.53 16.38 -8.20
C THR A 180 -6.16 16.89 -7.76
N GLY A 181 -5.67 17.96 -8.40
CA GLY A 181 -4.32 18.50 -8.19
C GLY A 181 -3.21 17.60 -8.75
N ASN A 182 -1.94 17.83 -8.39
CA ASN A 182 -0.83 17.01 -8.89
C ASN A 182 -0.61 15.76 -8.01
N ALA A 183 -0.93 14.57 -8.54
CA ALA A 183 -0.85 13.27 -7.82
C ALA A 183 0.55 12.88 -7.36
N THR A 184 1.58 13.50 -7.95
CA THR A 184 2.97 13.06 -7.87
C THR A 184 3.96 14.21 -7.66
N GLU A 185 3.51 15.48 -7.62
CA GLU A 185 4.45 16.58 -7.44
C GLU A 185 4.86 16.73 -5.97
N ARG A 186 6.18 16.75 -5.78
CA ARG A 186 6.83 17.18 -4.54
C ARG A 186 6.54 18.67 -4.33
N PRO A 187 6.34 19.14 -3.09
CA PRO A 187 5.89 20.50 -2.82
C PRO A 187 6.84 21.57 -3.39
N ASN A 188 6.27 22.63 -3.95
CA ASN A 188 6.97 23.90 -4.20
C ASN A 188 6.72 24.83 -3.00
N GLY A 189 7.47 24.65 -1.90
CA GLY A 189 7.42 25.57 -0.75
C GLY A 189 7.83 24.94 0.57
N PHE A 190 8.91 25.43 1.17
CA PHE A 190 9.48 24.97 2.43
C PHE A 190 9.94 26.16 3.28
N ALA A 191 9.53 26.23 4.55
CA ALA A 191 9.96 27.26 5.51
C ALA A 191 10.52 26.62 6.79
N MET A 192 11.72 27.03 7.22
CA MET A 192 12.33 26.50 8.44
C MET A 192 11.50 26.91 9.66
N ARG A 193 11.05 25.93 10.44
CA ARG A 193 10.33 26.15 11.69
C ARG A 193 11.27 26.22 12.89
N SER A 194 12.20 25.28 13.00
CA SER A 194 13.18 25.25 14.09
C SER A 194 14.41 24.43 13.73
N LEU A 195 15.50 24.66 14.45
CA LEU A 195 16.73 23.89 14.37
C LEU A 195 17.11 23.43 15.77
N GLN A 196 17.18 22.11 15.99
CA GLN A 196 17.44 21.54 17.31
C GLN A 196 18.53 20.47 17.31
N ARG A 197 19.18 20.28 18.46
CA ARG A 197 20.12 19.17 18.66
C ARG A 197 19.36 17.91 19.06
N MET A 198 19.68 16.79 18.42
CA MET A 198 19.13 15.48 18.80
C MET A 198 20.22 14.40 18.89
N PRO A 199 20.15 13.47 19.86
CA PRO A 199 21.04 12.32 19.89
C PRO A 199 20.70 11.34 18.77
N ILE A 200 21.72 10.85 18.06
CA ILE A 200 21.58 9.81 17.04
C ILE A 200 22.68 8.75 17.17
N ARG A 201 22.36 7.52 16.77
CA ARG A 201 23.31 6.41 16.70
C ARG A 201 23.53 6.02 15.24
N VAL A 202 24.77 6.09 14.78
CA VAL A 202 25.17 5.68 13.43
C VAL A 202 26.01 4.42 13.56
N ARG A 203 25.77 3.40 12.73
CA ARG A 203 26.43 2.09 12.85
C ARG A 203 27.96 2.16 12.78
N GLU A 204 28.49 3.12 12.03
CA GLU A 204 29.92 3.35 11.80
C GLU A 204 30.60 4.08 12.97
N VAL A 205 29.83 4.66 13.88
CA VAL A 205 30.34 5.38 15.06
C VAL A 205 29.92 4.61 16.31
N GLY A 206 30.89 4.10 17.05
CA GLY A 206 30.67 3.28 18.25
C GLY A 206 30.02 4.02 19.44
N ALA A 207 29.62 5.28 19.28
CA ALA A 207 29.05 6.14 20.31
C ALA A 207 27.81 6.90 19.79
N THR A 208 26.94 7.33 20.71
CA THR A 208 25.85 8.27 20.40
C THR A 208 26.45 9.64 20.12
N ILE A 209 26.06 10.25 19.00
CA ILE A 209 26.53 11.58 18.58
C ILE A 209 25.37 12.56 18.49
N SER A 210 25.68 13.87 18.47
CA SER A 210 24.69 14.93 18.38
C SER A 210 24.50 15.38 16.93
N ALA A 211 23.28 15.27 16.43
CA ALA A 211 22.87 15.73 15.10
C ALA A 211 22.11 17.05 15.18
N TRP A 212 22.10 17.80 14.08
CA TRP A 212 21.19 18.93 13.90
C TRP A 212 19.94 18.45 13.18
N GLN A 213 18.77 18.62 13.77
CA GLN A 213 17.50 18.37 13.12
C GLN A 213 16.82 19.71 12.82
N MET A 214 16.68 19.99 11.53
CA MET A 214 15.87 21.09 11.04
C MET A 214 14.44 20.62 10.88
N ILE A 215 13.52 21.22 11.61
CA ILE A 215 12.09 21.05 11.43
C ILE A 215 11.62 22.12 10.45
N VAL A 216 10.88 21.70 9.43
CA VAL A 216 10.41 22.58 8.36
C VAL A 216 8.91 22.41 8.25
N ASP A 217 8.19 23.52 8.38
CA ASP A 217 6.78 23.53 8.07
C ASP A 217 6.59 23.65 6.55
N THR A 218 5.68 22.84 6.06
CA THR A 218 5.23 22.84 4.67
C THR A 218 3.73 23.03 4.65
N GLU A 219 3.17 23.45 3.52
CA GLU A 219 1.71 23.62 3.37
C GLU A 219 0.90 22.34 3.66
N ARG A 220 1.56 21.17 3.74
CA ARG A 220 0.93 19.86 3.97
C ARG A 220 1.32 19.19 5.29
N GLY A 221 2.07 19.88 6.17
CA GLY A 221 2.52 19.35 7.46
C GLY A 221 4.02 19.58 7.71
N THR A 222 4.57 18.92 8.73
CA THR A 222 5.95 19.12 9.15
C THR A 222 6.89 18.05 8.56
N GLY A 223 8.01 18.47 7.96
CA GLY A 223 9.10 17.60 7.51
C GLY A 223 10.38 17.89 8.30
N THR A 224 11.36 16.98 8.27
CA THR A 224 12.66 17.22 8.91
C THR A 224 13.83 16.92 8.01
N ILE A 225 14.87 17.76 8.06
CA ILE A 225 16.20 17.45 7.52
C ILE A 225 17.17 17.32 8.70
N THR A 226 17.68 16.12 8.93
CA THR A 226 18.69 15.85 9.96
C THR A 226 20.07 15.83 9.33
N LEU A 227 20.93 16.74 9.77
CA LEU A 227 22.35 16.81 9.44
C LEU A 227 23.17 16.11 10.52
N VAL A 228 23.97 15.13 10.11
CA VAL A 228 24.92 14.40 10.96
C VAL A 228 26.32 14.57 10.38
N ASP A 229 27.29 14.92 11.23
CA ASP A 229 28.71 14.88 10.86
C ASP A 229 29.29 13.52 11.28
N VAL A 230 29.75 12.73 10.31
CA VAL A 230 30.42 11.46 10.53
C VAL A 230 31.82 11.55 9.93
N GLY A 231 32.83 11.73 10.79
CA GLY A 231 34.24 11.77 10.37
C GLY A 231 34.59 12.94 9.46
N GLY A 232 33.98 14.11 9.66
CA GLY A 232 34.20 15.31 8.83
C GLY A 232 33.36 15.33 7.54
N LYS A 233 32.45 14.38 7.38
CA LYS A 233 31.51 14.32 6.25
C LYS A 233 30.09 14.60 6.73
N ALA A 234 29.48 15.62 6.14
CA ALA A 234 28.07 15.94 6.34
C ALA A 234 27.18 14.92 5.62
N LEU A 235 26.31 14.26 6.37
CA LEU A 235 25.26 13.36 5.87
C LEU A 235 23.90 13.94 6.23
N TYR A 236 22.97 13.89 5.27
CA TYR A 236 21.63 14.41 5.43
C TYR A 236 20.61 13.28 5.40
N ARG A 237 19.62 13.34 6.30
CA ARG A 237 18.47 12.45 6.28
C ARG A 237 17.20 13.28 6.22
N GLY A 238 16.40 13.06 5.19
CA GLY A 238 15.06 13.62 5.07
C GLY A 238 14.01 12.68 5.64
N ASP A 239 13.14 13.18 6.49
CA ASP A 239 11.92 12.51 6.94
C ASP A 239 10.69 13.42 6.66
N GLY A 240 9.49 12.83 6.65
CA GLY A 240 8.26 13.54 6.28
C GLY A 240 8.32 14.08 4.85
N SER A 241 8.13 15.39 4.68
CA SER A 241 8.15 16.08 3.37
C SER A 241 9.48 15.93 2.59
N TYR A 242 10.55 15.50 3.24
CA TYR A 242 11.88 15.27 2.63
C TYR A 242 12.24 13.79 2.43
N PHE A 243 11.33 12.86 2.74
CA PHE A 243 11.61 11.43 2.64
C PHE A 243 11.98 11.03 1.20
N GLY A 244 13.08 10.28 1.07
CA GLY A 244 13.57 9.78 -0.23
C GLY A 244 14.26 10.84 -1.11
N TRP A 245 14.58 12.03 -0.57
CA TRP A 245 15.39 13.01 -1.30
C TRP A 245 16.86 12.58 -1.35
N PRO A 246 17.56 12.78 -2.49
CA PRO A 246 18.99 12.50 -2.60
C PRO A 246 19.82 13.48 -1.75
N GLN A 247 21.03 13.06 -1.37
CA GLN A 247 21.94 13.85 -0.52
C GLN A 247 22.15 15.28 -1.03
N GLU A 248 22.37 15.45 -2.33
CA GLU A 248 22.59 16.76 -2.96
C GLU A 248 21.40 17.70 -2.78
N LYS A 249 20.16 17.18 -2.92
CA LYS A 249 18.94 18.00 -2.75
C LYS A 249 18.70 18.34 -1.29
N LEU A 250 18.95 17.40 -0.37
CA LEU A 250 18.85 17.67 1.06
C LEU A 250 19.88 18.70 1.53
N ALA A 251 21.11 18.61 1.03
CA ALA A 251 22.17 19.56 1.35
C ALA A 251 21.84 20.98 0.86
N ALA A 252 21.42 21.10 -0.40
CA ALA A 252 21.04 22.39 -0.98
C ALA A 252 19.86 23.02 -0.23
N GLU A 253 18.85 22.23 0.12
CA GLU A 253 17.66 22.73 0.81
C GLU A 253 17.95 23.09 2.28
N TYR A 254 18.73 22.27 2.99
CA TYR A 254 19.21 22.60 4.34
C TYR A 254 19.99 23.91 4.33
N GLN A 255 20.91 24.11 3.37
CA GLN A 255 21.68 25.34 3.24
C GLN A 255 20.78 26.54 2.91
N ARG A 256 19.81 26.37 2.00
CA ARG A 256 18.86 27.43 1.63
C ARG A 256 18.05 27.88 2.83
N LEU A 257 17.56 26.94 3.62
CA LEU A 257 16.73 27.20 4.80
C LEU A 257 17.55 27.71 6.00
N ASN A 258 18.81 27.30 6.13
CA ASN A 258 19.71 27.71 7.20
C ASN A 258 20.44 29.04 6.93
N LYS A 259 20.01 29.82 5.93
CA LYS A 259 20.47 31.20 5.75
C LYS A 259 19.64 32.14 6.62
N PRO A 260 20.25 33.02 7.43
CA PRO A 260 19.51 34.13 8.02
C PRO A 260 18.89 34.98 6.90
N PRO A 261 17.70 35.57 7.09
CA PRO A 261 17.15 36.52 6.13
C PRO A 261 18.16 37.67 5.91
N ASP A 262 18.25 38.18 4.68
CA ASP A 262 19.10 39.31 4.34
C ASP A 262 18.69 40.55 5.16
N GLU A 263 19.28 40.75 6.35
CA GLU A 263 19.21 42.01 7.08
C GLU A 263 20.22 42.98 6.48
N PRO A 264 19.83 44.23 6.13
CA PRO A 264 20.80 45.23 5.72
C PRO A 264 21.78 45.50 6.87
N PRO A 265 23.09 45.69 6.58
CA PRO A 265 24.08 45.90 7.61
C PRO A 265 23.74 47.16 8.43
N PHE A 266 23.70 47.00 9.75
CA PHE A 266 23.47 48.08 10.70
C PHE A 266 24.69 49.03 10.69
N GLU A 267 24.56 50.20 10.04
CA GLU A 267 25.56 51.26 10.12
C GLU A 267 25.51 51.91 11.51
N LEU A 268 26.57 51.72 12.30
CA LEU A 268 26.81 52.45 13.54
C LEU A 268 27.12 53.90 13.21
N ALA A 269 26.13 54.78 13.34
CA ALA A 269 26.37 56.21 13.40
C ALA A 269 27.19 56.52 14.66
N GLN A 270 28.47 56.84 14.48
CA GLN A 270 29.31 57.45 15.51
C GLN A 270 28.66 58.77 15.93
N LEU A 271 28.16 58.83 17.15
CA LEU A 271 27.91 60.09 17.85
C LEU A 271 29.13 60.38 18.71
N GLY A 272 29.79 61.50 18.41
CA GLY A 272 30.78 62.12 19.30
C GLY A 272 30.14 62.74 20.54
#